data_AF-A0A7C3SVC4-F1
#
_entry.id   AF-A0A7C3SVC4-F1
#
_cell.length_a   1.000
_cell.length_b   1.000
_cell.length_c   1.000
_cell.angle_alpha   90.00
_cell.angle_beta   90.00
_cell.angle_gamma   90.00
#
_symmetry.space_group_name_H-M   'P 1'
#
loop_
_entity.id
_entity.type
_entity.pdbx_description
1 polymer ?
#
loop_
_entity_poly.entity_id
_entity_poly.type
_entity_poly.pdbx_seq_one_letter_code
_entity_poly.pdbx_strand_id
1 'polypeptide(L)'
;MINRKNTQSTDPREIIQWTRRYAQSRTIYFLVQWCLIVFVICITGLVASLTQQAYIAGNKSLFYTSVIFLGITFFFFIWISVSRWTAELVWQITLWFYGREGFVSPEENTRSKQLPRWVIALIGLMLVYHIFGAILISFRYLHLQYLQPFSAVILVPVLCVLIYYQGLGFWAWLWPILYGLHAILLLAGVPIDFPSPWYLLNIMVPIFGYGLIAILIGHIYSRYALWKLKTVTRQGLEIDTNDEVSEEK
;
A
#
# COMPACT_ATOMS: atom_id res chain seq x y z
N MET A 1 43.09 -36.49 5.50
CA MET A 1 41.91 -36.19 4.67
C MET A 1 41.45 -34.79 5.05
N ILE A 2 41.93 -33.76 4.36
CA ILE A 2 41.63 -32.36 4.69
C ILE A 2 40.27 -32.05 4.09
N ASN A 3 39.30 -31.78 4.96
CA ASN A 3 37.96 -31.37 4.58
C ASN A 3 38.04 -29.96 3.98
N ARG A 4 38.19 -29.86 2.65
CA ARG A 4 38.03 -28.61 1.90
C ARG A 4 36.59 -28.13 2.13
N LYS A 5 36.38 -27.31 3.17
CA LYS A 5 35.22 -26.42 3.20
C LYS A 5 35.32 -25.59 1.93
N ASN A 6 34.38 -25.78 1.01
CA ASN A 6 34.15 -24.88 -0.12
C ASN A 6 34.06 -23.46 0.44
N THR A 7 35.16 -22.71 0.41
CA THR A 7 35.19 -21.26 0.59
C THR A 7 34.56 -20.67 -0.66
N GLN A 8 33.24 -20.68 -0.67
CA GLN A 8 32.46 -19.99 -1.69
C GLN A 8 32.66 -18.50 -1.43
N SER A 9 33.56 -17.87 -2.20
CA SER A 9 33.73 -16.42 -2.19
C SER A 9 32.35 -15.79 -2.34
N THR A 10 31.94 -14.98 -1.37
CA THR A 10 30.61 -14.36 -1.40
C THR A 10 30.54 -13.45 -2.62
N ASP A 11 29.74 -13.82 -3.64
CA ASP A 11 29.64 -13.05 -4.88
C ASP A 11 29.10 -11.64 -4.55
N PRO A 12 29.84 -10.55 -4.85
CA PRO A 12 29.39 -9.18 -4.62
C PRO A 12 28.02 -8.87 -5.22
N ARG A 13 27.63 -9.59 -6.28
CA ARG A 13 26.30 -9.49 -6.89
C ARG A 13 25.18 -9.88 -5.94
N GLU A 14 25.42 -10.81 -5.01
CA GLU A 14 24.40 -11.21 -4.02
C GLU A 14 24.11 -10.08 -3.02
N ILE A 15 25.15 -9.35 -2.58
CA ILE A 15 25.00 -8.19 -1.69
C ILE A 15 24.14 -7.13 -2.38
N ILE A 16 24.42 -6.83 -3.66
CA ILE A 16 23.64 -5.86 -4.46
C ILE A 16 22.18 -6.32 -4.61
N GLN A 17 21.95 -7.61 -4.92
CA GLN A 17 20.60 -8.15 -5.07
C GLN A 17 19.78 -8.09 -3.78
N TRP A 18 20.38 -8.47 -2.64
CA TRP A 18 19.70 -8.43 -1.34
C TRP A 18 19.46 -7.00 -0.86
N THR A 19 20.38 -6.08 -1.15
CA THR A 19 20.23 -4.65 -0.90
C THR A 19 19.03 -4.10 -1.68
N ARG A 20 18.93 -4.42 -2.98
CA ARG A 20 17.79 -4.01 -3.82
C ARG A 20 16.46 -4.59 -3.31
N ARG A 21 16.42 -5.89 -2.97
CA ARG A 21 15.24 -6.56 -2.43
C ARG A 21 14.79 -5.95 -1.11
N TYR A 22 15.74 -5.65 -0.22
CA TYR A 22 15.46 -4.97 1.04
C TYR A 22 14.87 -3.58 0.80
N ALA A 23 15.49 -2.76 -0.06
CA ALA A 23 15.04 -1.42 -0.38
C ALA A 23 13.62 -1.38 -0.99
N GLN A 24 13.34 -2.27 -1.94
CA GLN A 24 12.01 -2.39 -2.59
C GLN A 24 10.91 -2.92 -1.67
N SER A 25 11.29 -3.52 -0.53
CA SER A 25 10.36 -4.12 0.44
C SER A 25 10.15 -3.25 1.67
N ARG A 26 10.71 -2.03 1.72
CA ARG A 26 10.47 -1.10 2.85
C ARG A 26 9.04 -0.56 2.79
N THR A 27 8.14 -1.18 3.54
CA THR A 27 6.71 -0.87 3.51
C THR A 27 6.24 0.09 4.59
N ILE A 28 7.06 0.50 5.57
CA ILE A 28 6.61 1.38 6.67
C ILE A 28 6.03 2.71 6.16
N TYR A 29 6.65 3.32 5.15
CA TYR A 29 6.10 4.52 4.51
C TYR A 29 4.66 4.30 4.03
N PHE A 30 4.42 3.18 3.34
CA PHE A 30 3.09 2.79 2.88
C PHE A 30 2.14 2.46 4.03
N LEU A 31 2.62 1.83 5.11
CA LEU A 31 1.82 1.52 6.30
C LEU A 31 1.34 2.80 6.99
N VAL A 32 2.20 3.78 7.17
CA VAL A 32 1.85 5.06 7.81
C VAL A 32 0.82 5.80 6.96
N GLN A 33 1.05 5.89 5.63
CA GLN A 33 0.08 6.49 4.71
C GLN A 33 -1.26 5.75 4.72
N TRP A 34 -1.23 4.42 4.71
CA TRP A 34 -2.42 3.58 4.78
C TRP A 34 -3.21 3.85 6.07
N CYS A 35 -2.55 3.93 7.22
CA CYS A 35 -3.20 4.23 8.50
C CYS A 35 -3.88 5.60 8.48
N LEU A 36 -3.21 6.63 7.93
CA LEU A 36 -3.79 7.97 7.79
C LEU A 36 -5.01 7.97 6.88
N ILE A 37 -4.94 7.31 5.73
CA ILE A 37 -6.05 7.22 4.76
C ILE A 37 -7.24 6.50 5.40
N VAL A 38 -7.02 5.34 6.02
CA VAL A 38 -8.08 4.56 6.69
C VAL A 38 -8.73 5.40 7.79
N PHE A 39 -7.93 6.08 8.59
CA PHE A 39 -8.44 6.95 9.66
C PHE A 39 -9.37 8.04 9.10
N VAL A 40 -8.95 8.76 8.05
CA VAL A 40 -9.77 9.82 7.44
C VAL A 40 -11.06 9.24 6.82
N ILE A 41 -10.98 8.08 6.17
CA ILE A 41 -12.14 7.44 5.57
C ILE A 41 -13.13 6.96 6.64
N CYS A 42 -12.64 6.43 7.76
CA CYS A 42 -13.48 6.09 8.90
C CYS A 42 -14.21 7.31 9.47
N ILE A 43 -13.52 8.44 9.66
CA ILE A 43 -14.16 9.70 10.09
C ILE A 43 -15.21 10.15 9.08
N THR A 44 -14.86 10.15 7.79
CA THR A 44 -15.78 10.57 6.72
C THR A 44 -17.02 9.68 6.67
N GLY A 45 -16.84 8.36 6.79
CA GLY A 45 -17.93 7.39 6.83
C GLY A 45 -18.83 7.57 8.05
N LEU A 46 -18.27 7.87 9.22
CA LEU A 46 -19.02 8.17 10.43
C LEU A 46 -19.87 9.43 10.27
N VAL A 47 -19.29 10.51 9.75
CA VAL A 47 -20.00 11.78 9.49
C VAL A 47 -21.10 11.59 8.45
N ALA A 48 -20.82 10.86 7.37
CA ALA A 48 -21.81 10.56 6.34
C ALA A 48 -22.98 9.74 6.91
N SER A 49 -22.70 8.73 7.76
CA SER A 49 -23.73 7.94 8.44
C SER A 49 -24.61 8.80 9.35
N LEU A 50 -24.01 9.70 10.14
CA LEU A 50 -24.75 10.65 10.98
C LEU A 50 -25.63 11.59 10.12
N THR A 51 -25.10 12.06 8.99
CA THR A 51 -25.85 12.90 8.04
C THR A 51 -27.08 12.16 7.50
N GLN A 52 -26.91 10.89 7.11
CA GLN A 52 -28.01 10.07 6.60
C GLN A 52 -29.07 9.82 7.68
N GLN A 53 -28.65 9.49 8.91
CA GLN A 53 -29.57 9.29 10.03
C GLN A 53 -30.35 10.58 10.36
N ALA A 54 -29.69 11.73 10.34
CA ALA A 54 -30.33 13.03 10.54
C ALA A 54 -31.40 13.32 9.50
N TYR A 55 -31.10 13.01 8.23
CA TYR A 55 -32.02 13.18 7.12
C TYR A 55 -33.25 12.29 7.27
N ILE A 56 -33.06 11.00 7.57
CA ILE A 56 -34.15 10.04 7.78
C ILE A 56 -35.02 10.45 8.97
N ALA A 57 -34.40 10.96 10.05
CA ALA A 57 -35.10 11.43 11.24
C ALA A 57 -35.81 12.79 11.05
N GLY A 58 -35.65 13.45 9.90
CA GLY A 58 -36.19 14.79 9.66
C GLY A 58 -35.55 15.90 10.51
N ASN A 59 -34.44 15.62 11.20
CA ASN A 59 -33.76 16.58 12.05
C ASN A 59 -32.89 17.53 11.21
N LYS A 60 -33.51 18.63 10.76
CA LYS A 60 -32.87 19.63 9.90
C LYS A 60 -31.59 20.22 10.51
N SER A 61 -31.56 20.45 11.83
CA SER A 61 -30.39 21.03 12.51
C SER A 61 -29.19 20.09 12.48
N LEU A 62 -29.40 18.82 12.84
CA LEU A 62 -28.34 17.81 12.82
C LEU A 62 -27.88 17.52 11.37
N PHE A 63 -28.80 17.56 10.41
CA PHE A 63 -28.49 17.42 8.99
C PHE A 63 -27.56 18.53 8.49
N TYR A 64 -27.92 19.80 8.68
CA TYR A 64 -27.08 20.91 8.20
C TYR A 64 -25.72 20.95 8.90
N THR A 65 -25.68 20.70 10.21
CA THR A 65 -24.42 20.61 10.96
C THR A 65 -23.52 19.50 10.40
N SER A 66 -24.09 18.32 10.09
CA SER A 66 -23.33 17.19 9.54
C SER A 66 -22.84 17.47 8.12
N VAL A 67 -23.62 18.15 7.29
CA VAL A 67 -23.20 18.59 5.94
C VAL A 67 -22.04 19.58 6.00
N ILE A 68 -22.10 20.57 6.90
CA ILE A 68 -20.99 21.52 7.12
C ILE A 68 -19.74 20.75 7.56
N PHE A 69 -19.88 19.82 8.50
CA PHE A 69 -18.77 19.02 9.00
C PHE A 69 -18.17 18.11 7.91
N LEU A 70 -18.99 17.54 7.03
CA LEU A 70 -18.54 16.78 5.86
C LEU A 70 -17.71 17.67 4.92
N GLY A 71 -18.16 18.90 4.67
CA GLY A 71 -17.42 19.90 3.90
C GLY A 71 -16.06 20.21 4.53
N ILE A 72 -16.02 20.47 5.84
CA ILE A 72 -14.77 20.68 6.58
C ILE A 72 -13.84 19.47 6.45
N THR A 73 -14.38 18.25 6.63
CA THR A 73 -13.62 17.00 6.51
C THR A 73 -13.01 16.84 5.11
N PHE A 74 -13.77 17.19 4.07
CA PHE A 74 -13.28 17.16 2.68
C PHE A 74 -12.12 18.14 2.44
N PHE A 75 -12.25 19.39 2.88
CA PHE A 75 -11.17 20.37 2.76
C PHE A 75 -9.95 19.98 3.60
N PHE A 76 -10.17 19.45 4.79
CA PHE A 76 -9.12 18.92 5.65
C PHE A 76 -8.38 17.75 4.98
N PHE A 77 -9.10 16.86 4.28
CA PHE A 77 -8.49 15.76 3.52
C PHE A 77 -7.63 16.26 2.36
N ILE A 78 -8.12 17.24 1.58
CA ILE A 78 -7.32 17.88 0.53
C ILE A 78 -6.06 18.49 1.12
N TRP A 79 -6.21 19.23 2.23
CA TRP A 79 -5.09 19.84 2.93
C TRP A 79 -4.06 18.79 3.37
N ILE A 80 -4.48 17.72 4.04
CA ILE A 80 -3.58 16.63 4.45
C ILE A 80 -2.86 16.02 3.24
N SER A 81 -3.56 15.83 2.13
CA SER A 81 -3.03 15.18 0.92
C SER A 81 -1.97 16.02 0.21
N VAL A 82 -2.07 17.35 0.27
CA VAL A 82 -1.15 18.29 -0.38
C VAL A 82 -0.10 18.86 0.59
N SER A 83 -0.34 18.76 1.89
CA SER A 83 0.50 19.39 2.90
C SER A 83 1.88 18.75 2.99
N ARG A 84 2.91 19.60 2.90
CA ARG A 84 4.31 19.23 3.16
C ARG A 84 4.50 18.71 4.59
N TRP A 85 3.67 19.15 5.54
CA TRP A 85 3.72 18.66 6.92
C TRP A 85 3.38 17.18 7.03
N THR A 86 2.37 16.72 6.28
CA THR A 86 2.02 15.29 6.24
C THR A 86 3.18 14.48 5.68
N ALA A 87 3.78 14.96 4.59
CA ALA A 87 4.92 14.30 3.97
C ALA A 87 6.11 14.20 4.94
N GLU A 88 6.40 15.29 5.66
CA GLU A 88 7.46 15.33 6.67
C GLU A 88 7.17 14.41 7.86
N LEU A 89 5.93 14.38 8.36
CA LEU A 89 5.52 13.47 9.43
C LEU A 89 5.72 12.01 9.01
N VAL A 90 5.25 11.64 7.81
CA VAL A 90 5.44 10.27 7.28
C VAL A 90 6.93 9.96 7.15
N TRP A 91 7.73 10.93 6.70
CA TRP A 91 9.18 10.79 6.60
C TRP A 91 9.85 10.56 7.96
N GLN A 92 9.52 11.37 8.96
CA GLN A 92 10.06 11.26 10.32
C GLN A 92 9.72 9.92 10.97
N ILE A 93 8.48 9.44 10.84
CA ILE A 93 8.09 8.11 11.34
C ILE A 93 8.87 7.03 10.59
N THR A 94 9.03 7.15 9.28
CA THR A 94 9.80 6.19 8.48
C THR A 94 11.27 6.15 8.91
N LEU A 95 11.87 7.32 9.18
CA LEU A 95 13.23 7.44 9.73
C LEU A 95 13.33 6.89 11.15
N TRP A 96 12.31 7.04 11.98
CA TRP A 96 12.32 6.46 13.32
C TRP A 96 12.38 4.92 13.29
N PHE A 97 11.62 4.29 12.40
CA PHE A 97 11.61 2.84 12.24
C PHE A 97 12.85 2.28 11.55
N TYR A 98 13.36 2.96 10.53
CA TYR A 98 14.43 2.43 9.67
C TYR A 98 15.78 3.17 9.78
N GLY A 99 15.85 4.29 10.48
CA GLY A 99 17.06 5.12 10.55
C GLY A 99 18.25 4.40 11.18
N ARG A 100 17.99 3.40 12.02
CA ARG A 100 19.02 2.53 12.63
C ARG A 100 19.55 1.44 11.69
N GLU A 101 18.94 1.26 10.52
CA GLU A 101 19.26 0.18 9.57
C GLU A 101 20.16 0.64 8.42
N GLY A 102 20.55 1.92 8.41
CA GLY A 102 21.32 2.53 7.34
C GLY A 102 20.43 3.03 6.19
N PHE A 103 20.91 4.03 5.45
CA PHE A 103 20.17 4.61 4.34
C PHE A 103 20.45 3.83 3.05
N VAL A 104 19.56 2.90 2.71
CA VAL A 104 19.55 2.30 1.37
C VAL A 104 18.53 3.04 0.53
N SER A 105 19.01 3.94 -0.33
CA SER A 105 18.19 4.49 -1.40
C SER A 105 18.15 3.49 -2.55
N PRO A 106 16.97 3.08 -3.05
CA PRO A 106 16.89 2.46 -4.37
C PRO A 106 17.59 3.39 -5.37
N GLU A 107 18.33 2.85 -6.34
CA GLU A 107 19.01 3.64 -7.39
C GLU A 107 18.14 4.83 -7.83
N GLU A 108 18.65 6.03 -7.55
CA GLU A 108 17.97 7.32 -7.70
C GLU A 108 17.46 7.52 -9.14
N ASN A 109 18.10 6.84 -10.09
CA ASN A 109 17.79 6.82 -11.51
C ASN A 109 16.39 6.25 -11.85
N THR A 110 15.77 5.49 -10.95
CA THR A 110 14.46 4.85 -11.21
C THR A 110 13.28 5.60 -10.59
N ARG A 111 13.49 6.32 -9.49
CA ARG A 111 12.41 6.92 -8.69
C ARG A 111 12.16 8.40 -8.98
N SER A 112 13.06 9.06 -9.71
CA SER A 112 12.95 10.48 -10.09
C SER A 112 12.05 10.75 -11.29
N LYS A 113 11.53 9.71 -11.97
CA LYS A 113 10.57 9.88 -13.05
C LYS A 113 9.22 10.29 -12.46
N GLN A 114 8.91 11.58 -12.54
CA GLN A 114 7.55 12.08 -12.36
C GLN A 114 6.58 11.16 -13.10
N LEU A 115 5.47 10.79 -12.44
CA LEU A 115 4.45 9.94 -13.06
C LEU A 115 4.04 10.56 -14.40
N PRO A 116 3.99 9.78 -15.49
CA PRO A 116 3.53 10.30 -16.77
C PRO A 116 2.15 10.94 -16.62
N ARG A 117 1.90 12.04 -17.33
CA ARG A 117 0.61 12.77 -17.24
C ARG A 117 -0.60 11.87 -17.52
N TRP A 118 -0.45 10.86 -18.38
CA TRP A 118 -1.51 9.90 -18.66
C TRP A 118 -1.83 9.00 -17.45
N VAL A 119 -0.84 8.67 -16.60
CA VAL A 119 -1.07 7.92 -15.35
C VAL A 119 -1.84 8.79 -14.36
N ILE A 120 -1.50 10.07 -14.27
CA ILE A 120 -2.25 11.04 -13.44
C ILE A 120 -3.69 11.16 -13.95
N ALA A 121 -3.88 11.28 -15.27
CA ALA A 121 -5.20 11.30 -15.88
C ALA A 121 -5.99 10.01 -15.60
N LEU A 122 -5.32 8.85 -15.60
CA LEU A 122 -5.93 7.56 -15.28
C LEU A 122 -6.40 7.49 -13.82
N ILE A 123 -5.61 8.00 -12.86
CA ILE A 123 -6.02 8.11 -11.44
C ILE A 123 -7.24 9.05 -11.31
N GLY A 124 -7.23 10.18 -12.03
CA GLY A 124 -8.37 11.09 -12.08
C GLY A 124 -9.62 10.43 -12.67
N LEU A 125 -9.47 9.68 -13.76
CA LEU A 125 -10.54 8.92 -14.38
C LEU A 125 -11.10 7.85 -13.44
N MET A 126 -10.23 7.17 -12.68
CA MET A 126 -10.64 6.23 -11.64
C MET A 126 -11.53 6.91 -10.60
N LEU A 127 -11.17 8.09 -10.12
CA LEU A 127 -11.99 8.83 -9.16
C LEU A 127 -13.37 9.16 -9.75
N VAL A 128 -13.41 9.70 -10.97
CA VAL A 128 -14.66 10.01 -11.68
C VAL A 128 -15.52 8.76 -11.88
N TYR A 129 -14.91 7.64 -12.23
CA TYR A 129 -15.59 6.36 -12.41
C TYR A 129 -16.24 5.86 -11.12
N HIS A 130 -15.58 6.00 -9.96
CA HIS A 130 -16.17 5.63 -8.68
C HIS A 130 -17.29 6.58 -8.25
N ILE A 131 -17.18 7.88 -8.54
CA ILE A 131 -18.28 8.85 -8.35
C ILE A 131 -19.49 8.43 -9.21
N PHE A 132 -19.25 8.09 -10.47
CA PHE A 132 -20.30 7.60 -11.36
C PHE A 132 -20.95 6.31 -10.84
N GLY A 133 -20.15 5.36 -10.35
CA GLY A 133 -20.65 4.16 -9.69
C GLY A 133 -21.54 4.47 -8.48
N ALA A 134 -21.13 5.41 -7.62
CA ALA A 134 -21.92 5.85 -6.47
C ALA A 134 -23.26 6.50 -6.89
N ILE A 135 -23.26 7.27 -7.98
CA ILE A 135 -24.48 7.83 -8.58
C ILE A 135 -25.41 6.71 -9.07
N LEU A 136 -24.89 5.74 -9.82
CA LEU A 136 -25.68 4.60 -10.31
C LEU A 136 -26.29 3.78 -9.18
N ILE A 137 -25.56 3.58 -8.08
CA ILE A 137 -26.09 2.91 -6.88
C ILE A 137 -27.23 3.75 -6.27
N SER A 138 -27.05 5.06 -6.16
CA SER A 138 -28.05 5.98 -5.59
C SER A 138 -29.37 5.96 -6.38
N PHE A 139 -29.29 5.84 -7.70
CA PHE A 139 -30.44 5.70 -8.58
C PHE A 139 -30.92 4.24 -8.77
N ARG A 140 -30.33 3.28 -8.05
CA ARG A 140 -30.65 1.84 -8.13
C ARG A 140 -30.42 1.19 -9.50
N TYR A 141 -29.58 1.79 -10.35
CA TYR A 141 -29.15 1.21 -11.62
C TYR A 141 -28.02 0.18 -11.44
N LEU A 142 -27.22 0.31 -10.39
CA LEU A 142 -26.17 -0.65 -10.05
C LEU A 142 -26.51 -1.35 -8.73
N HIS A 143 -26.73 -2.66 -8.78
CA HIS A 143 -26.94 -3.47 -7.58
C HIS A 143 -25.66 -3.58 -6.75
N LEU A 144 -25.80 -3.57 -5.42
CA LEU A 144 -24.68 -3.63 -4.46
C LEU A 144 -23.76 -4.84 -4.69
N GLN A 145 -24.30 -5.97 -5.16
CA GLN A 145 -23.52 -7.18 -5.47
C GLN A 145 -22.47 -6.96 -6.56
N TYR A 146 -22.70 -6.00 -7.47
CA TYR A 146 -21.77 -5.68 -8.56
C TYR A 146 -20.81 -4.55 -8.22
N LEU A 147 -20.87 -3.99 -6.99
CA LEU A 147 -20.03 -2.87 -6.60
C LEU A 147 -18.54 -3.23 -6.64
N GLN A 148 -18.16 -4.38 -6.08
CA GLN A 148 -16.76 -4.83 -6.07
C GLN A 148 -16.27 -5.20 -7.48
N PRO A 149 -16.99 -6.02 -8.28
CA PRO A 149 -16.63 -6.25 -9.67
C PRO A 149 -16.51 -4.96 -10.50
N PHE A 150 -17.45 -4.03 -10.34
CA PHE A 150 -17.44 -2.74 -11.03
C PHE A 150 -16.18 -1.93 -10.67
N SER A 151 -15.84 -1.85 -9.38
CA SER A 151 -14.63 -1.14 -8.93
C SER A 151 -13.35 -1.80 -9.44
N ALA A 152 -13.27 -3.14 -9.43
CA ALA A 152 -12.09 -3.90 -9.83
C ALA A 152 -11.67 -3.63 -11.27
N VAL A 153 -12.63 -3.41 -12.18
CA VAL A 153 -12.36 -3.13 -13.61
C VAL A 153 -11.40 -1.95 -13.80
N ILE A 154 -11.46 -0.93 -12.93
CA ILE A 154 -10.58 0.23 -13.03
C ILE A 154 -9.49 0.22 -11.96
N LEU A 155 -9.81 -0.19 -10.73
CA LEU A 155 -8.85 -0.14 -9.62
C LEU A 155 -7.67 -1.09 -9.85
N VAL A 156 -7.92 -2.32 -10.32
CA VAL A 156 -6.85 -3.32 -10.52
C VAL A 156 -5.85 -2.85 -11.60
N PRO A 157 -6.27 -2.42 -12.81
CA PRO A 157 -5.33 -1.88 -13.79
C PRO A 157 -4.54 -0.67 -13.29
N VAL A 158 -5.20 0.26 -12.58
CA VAL A 158 -4.53 1.45 -12.01
C VAL A 158 -3.45 1.04 -11.01
N LEU A 159 -3.76 0.12 -10.10
CA LEU A 159 -2.80 -0.40 -9.14
C LEU A 159 -1.61 -1.08 -9.85
N CYS A 160 -1.86 -1.93 -10.85
CA CYS A 160 -0.81 -2.56 -11.63
C CYS A 160 0.13 -1.54 -12.30
N VAL A 161 -0.44 -0.49 -12.92
CA VAL A 161 0.32 0.61 -13.54
C VAL A 161 1.15 1.35 -12.49
N LEU A 162 0.55 1.71 -11.35
CA LEU A 162 1.25 2.40 -10.26
C LEU A 162 2.40 1.56 -9.70
N ILE A 163 2.18 0.27 -9.46
CA ILE A 163 3.20 -0.65 -8.95
C ILE A 163 4.39 -0.72 -9.91
N TYR A 164 4.12 -0.82 -11.21
CA TYR A 164 5.14 -0.84 -12.25
C TYR A 164 5.96 0.46 -12.27
N TYR A 165 5.29 1.62 -12.33
CA TYR A 165 5.98 2.92 -12.41
C TYR A 165 6.71 3.32 -11.12
N GLN A 166 6.22 2.91 -9.96
CA GLN A 166 6.86 3.19 -8.67
C GLN A 166 7.97 2.19 -8.33
N GLY A 167 8.15 1.14 -9.13
CA GLY A 167 9.20 0.13 -8.93
C GLY A 167 9.07 -0.64 -7.62
N LEU A 168 7.83 -0.89 -7.18
CA LEU A 168 7.56 -1.58 -5.91
C LEU A 168 7.94 -3.06 -6.00
N GLY A 169 8.25 -3.65 -4.85
CA GLY A 169 8.56 -5.08 -4.75
C GLY A 169 7.35 -5.98 -5.04
N PHE A 170 7.60 -7.30 -5.10
CA PHE A 170 6.57 -8.31 -5.38
C PHE A 170 5.36 -8.23 -4.44
N TRP A 171 5.56 -7.80 -3.19
CA TRP A 171 4.53 -7.68 -2.17
C TRP A 171 3.38 -6.76 -2.61
N ALA A 172 3.67 -5.72 -3.40
CA ALA A 172 2.66 -4.76 -3.82
C ALA A 172 1.67 -5.37 -4.82
N TRP A 173 2.10 -6.37 -5.59
CA TRP A 173 1.24 -7.10 -6.54
C TRP A 173 0.20 -7.99 -5.84
N LEU A 174 0.41 -8.34 -4.57
CA LEU A 174 -0.57 -9.12 -3.81
C LEU A 174 -1.90 -8.37 -3.70
N TRP A 175 -1.88 -7.05 -3.59
CA TRP A 175 -3.09 -6.26 -3.45
C TRP A 175 -4.01 -6.35 -4.68
N PRO A 176 -3.59 -5.99 -5.91
CA PRO A 176 -4.43 -6.13 -7.09
C PRO A 176 -4.82 -7.59 -7.39
N ILE A 177 -3.95 -8.56 -7.09
CA ILE A 177 -4.27 -9.99 -7.27
C ILE A 177 -5.41 -10.41 -6.32
N LEU A 178 -5.30 -10.13 -5.03
CA LEU A 178 -6.33 -10.47 -4.05
C LEU A 178 -7.64 -9.73 -4.35
N TYR A 179 -7.56 -8.45 -4.72
CA TYR A 179 -8.73 -7.66 -5.08
C TYR A 179 -9.43 -8.20 -6.34
N GLY A 180 -8.66 -8.47 -7.40
CA GLY A 180 -9.17 -9.03 -8.64
C GLY A 180 -9.78 -10.42 -8.46
N LEU A 181 -9.11 -11.29 -7.70
CA LEU A 181 -9.64 -12.62 -7.36
C LEU A 181 -10.94 -12.51 -6.56
N HIS A 182 -11.02 -11.61 -5.56
CA HIS A 182 -12.25 -11.38 -4.82
C HIS A 182 -13.40 -10.97 -5.76
N ALA A 183 -13.16 -10.04 -6.67
CA ALA A 183 -14.16 -9.62 -7.65
C ALA A 183 -14.62 -10.76 -8.58
N ILE A 184 -13.68 -11.58 -9.06
CA ILE A 184 -14.00 -12.75 -9.90
C ILE A 184 -14.81 -13.79 -9.12
N LEU A 185 -14.45 -14.07 -7.87
CA LEU A 185 -15.18 -15.01 -7.02
C LEU A 185 -16.62 -14.56 -6.75
N LEU A 186 -16.83 -13.25 -6.55
CA LEU A 186 -18.18 -12.70 -6.45
C LEU A 186 -18.98 -12.88 -7.75
N LEU A 187 -18.36 -12.64 -8.92
CA LEU A 187 -19.01 -12.89 -10.21
C LEU A 187 -19.33 -14.37 -10.45
N ALA A 188 -18.50 -15.27 -9.92
CA ALA A 188 -18.72 -16.71 -9.95
C ALA A 188 -19.78 -17.20 -8.95
N GLY A 189 -20.38 -16.30 -8.17
CA GLY A 189 -21.43 -16.64 -7.18
C GLY A 189 -20.90 -17.30 -5.91
N VAL A 190 -19.60 -17.17 -5.62
CA VAL A 190 -19.04 -17.67 -4.36
C VAL A 190 -19.51 -16.76 -3.21
N PRO A 191 -20.08 -17.31 -2.12
CA PRO A 191 -20.63 -16.54 -1.00
C PRO A 191 -19.52 -16.03 -0.08
N ILE A 192 -18.65 -15.16 -0.61
CA ILE A 192 -17.59 -14.46 0.12
C ILE A 192 -18.02 -13.05 0.55
N ASP A 193 -19.27 -12.68 0.28
CA ASP A 193 -19.85 -11.42 0.72
C ASP A 193 -20.19 -11.45 2.21
N PHE A 194 -20.01 -10.31 2.87
CA PHE A 194 -20.36 -10.11 4.26
C PHE A 194 -21.85 -9.75 4.37
N PRO A 195 -22.67 -10.56 5.08
CA PRO A 195 -24.09 -10.30 5.24
C PRO A 195 -24.35 -9.13 6.20
N SER A 196 -25.61 -8.67 6.27
CA SER A 196 -26.05 -7.70 7.27
C SER A 196 -25.70 -8.15 8.70
N PRO A 197 -25.21 -7.27 9.60
CA PRO A 197 -24.99 -5.83 9.45
C PRO A 197 -23.61 -5.44 8.86
N TRP A 198 -22.80 -6.43 8.49
CA TRP A 198 -21.39 -6.27 8.12
C TRP A 198 -21.17 -5.83 6.67
N TYR A 199 -22.18 -5.29 5.99
CA TYR A 199 -22.10 -4.90 4.58
C TYR A 199 -20.93 -3.96 4.26
N LEU A 200 -20.53 -3.10 5.21
CA LEU A 200 -19.37 -2.22 5.05
C LEU A 200 -18.05 -2.99 4.86
N LEU A 201 -17.93 -4.19 5.42
CA LEU A 201 -16.75 -5.04 5.24
C LEU A 201 -16.56 -5.47 3.79
N ASN A 202 -17.64 -5.56 2.99
CA ASN A 202 -17.54 -5.82 1.55
C ASN A 202 -16.75 -4.73 0.82
N ILE A 203 -16.71 -3.51 1.36
CA ILE A 203 -15.93 -2.39 0.81
C ILE A 203 -14.57 -2.33 1.51
N MET A 204 -14.57 -2.41 2.85
CA MET A 204 -13.35 -2.21 3.64
C MET A 204 -12.32 -3.33 3.47
N VAL A 205 -12.75 -4.60 3.41
CA VAL A 205 -11.82 -5.73 3.30
C VAL A 205 -11.11 -5.75 1.95
N PRO A 206 -11.80 -5.62 0.81
CA PRO A 206 -11.11 -5.59 -0.47
C PRO A 206 -10.19 -4.37 -0.60
N ILE A 207 -10.68 -3.17 -0.30
CA ILE A 207 -9.90 -1.93 -0.50
C ILE A 207 -8.76 -1.85 0.51
N PHE A 208 -9.04 -1.95 1.81
CA PHE A 208 -8.02 -1.71 2.85
C PHE A 208 -7.39 -2.99 3.38
N GLY A 209 -8.19 -4.05 3.56
CA GLY A 209 -7.72 -5.32 4.13
C GLY A 209 -6.66 -5.99 3.26
N TYR A 210 -6.89 -6.13 1.95
CA TYR A 210 -5.90 -6.70 1.04
C TYR A 210 -4.65 -5.83 0.89
N GLY A 211 -4.80 -4.51 0.93
CA GLY A 211 -3.66 -3.59 0.99
C GLY A 211 -2.82 -3.78 2.25
N LEU A 212 -3.46 -3.94 3.41
CA LEU A 212 -2.77 -4.21 4.68
C LEU A 212 -2.02 -5.54 4.64
N ILE A 213 -2.64 -6.60 4.12
CA ILE A 213 -1.99 -7.91 3.95
C ILE A 213 -0.73 -7.77 3.08
N ALA A 214 -0.83 -7.07 1.95
CA ALA A 214 0.31 -6.82 1.07
C ALA A 214 1.44 -6.06 1.80
N ILE A 215 1.11 -5.00 2.54
CA ILE A 215 2.06 -4.19 3.31
C ILE A 215 2.76 -5.03 4.40
N LEU A 216 2.02 -5.87 5.12
CA LEU A 216 2.55 -6.73 6.18
C LEU A 216 3.48 -7.81 5.61
N ILE A 217 3.10 -8.45 4.51
CA ILE A 217 3.96 -9.43 3.82
C ILE A 217 5.24 -8.76 3.34
N GLY A 218 5.14 -7.57 2.74
CA GLY A 218 6.31 -6.77 2.37
C GLY A 218 7.20 -6.43 3.56
N HIS A 219 6.60 -6.10 4.72
CA HIS A 219 7.36 -5.82 5.95
C HIS A 219 8.12 -7.05 6.44
N ILE A 220 7.45 -8.21 6.54
CA ILE A 220 8.07 -9.47 6.95
C ILE A 220 9.21 -9.83 6.00
N TYR A 221 8.97 -9.72 4.70
CA TYR A 221 10.00 -9.99 3.70
C TYR A 221 11.18 -9.00 3.77
N SER A 222 10.95 -7.73 4.09
CA SER A 222 12.01 -6.76 4.33
C SER A 222 12.90 -7.17 5.51
N ARG A 223 12.32 -7.66 6.61
CA ARG A 223 13.09 -8.18 7.76
C ARG A 223 13.93 -9.39 7.37
N TYR A 224 13.36 -10.31 6.59
CA TYR A 224 14.08 -11.46 6.06
C TYR A 224 15.24 -11.04 5.13
N ALA A 225 14.98 -10.11 4.20
CA ALA A 225 15.99 -9.61 3.27
C ALA A 225 17.14 -8.90 4.00
N LEU A 226 16.84 -8.12 5.05
CA LEU A 226 17.86 -7.48 5.88
C LEU A 226 18.70 -8.52 6.64
N TRP A 227 18.07 -9.54 7.19
CA TRP A 227 18.78 -10.62 7.87
C TRP A 227 19.73 -11.33 6.89
N LYS A 228 19.25 -11.70 5.70
CA LYS A 228 20.08 -12.29 4.64
C LYS A 228 21.23 -11.39 4.21
N LEU A 229 20.97 -10.09 4.01
CA LEU A 229 22.01 -9.12 3.67
C LEU A 229 23.11 -9.11 4.73
N LYS A 230 22.77 -9.03 6.02
CA LYS A 230 23.74 -9.06 7.12
C LYS A 230 24.55 -10.35 7.14
N THR A 231 23.91 -11.50 6.90
CA THR A 231 24.61 -12.80 6.86
C THR A 231 25.62 -12.85 5.71
N VAL A 232 25.21 -12.46 4.51
CA VAL A 232 26.05 -12.46 3.29
C VAL A 232 27.23 -11.49 3.46
N THR A 233 26.99 -10.27 3.95
CA THR A 233 28.06 -9.29 4.18
C THR A 233 29.06 -9.77 5.23
N ARG A 234 28.60 -10.40 6.32
CA ARG A 234 29.49 -10.95 7.35
C ARG A 234 30.36 -12.09 6.81
N GLN A 235 29.79 -12.97 6.00
CA GLN A 235 30.53 -14.06 5.36
C GLN A 235 31.58 -13.53 4.37
N GLY A 236 31.30 -12.46 3.63
CA GLY A 236 32.29 -11.79 2.78
C GLY A 236 33.47 -11.24 3.57
N LEU A 237 33.21 -10.51 4.67
CA LEU A 237 34.25 -9.92 5.52
C LEU A 237 35.13 -10.97 6.22
N GLU A 238 34.56 -12.09 6.64
CA GLU A 238 35.30 -13.18 7.27
C GLU A 238 36.23 -13.92 6.27
N ILE A 239 35.96 -13.84 4.96
CA ILE A 239 36.84 -14.39 3.92
C ILE A 239 38.03 -13.44 3.69
N ASP A 240 37.79 -12.14 3.46
CA ASP A 240 38.85 -11.16 3.22
C ASP A 240 39.88 -11.11 4.37
N THR A 241 39.40 -11.17 5.63
CA THR A 241 40.29 -11.15 6.81
C THR A 241 41.18 -12.39 6.90
N ASN A 242 40.69 -13.56 6.46
CA ASN A 242 41.47 -14.80 6.52
C ASN A 242 42.48 -14.91 5.37
N ASP A 243 42.17 -14.33 4.21
CA ASP A 243 43.07 -14.29 3.07
C ASP A 243 44.27 -13.36 3.37
N GLU A 244 44.04 -12.17 3.94
CA GLU A 244 45.11 -11.24 4.38
C GLU A 244 46.08 -11.88 5.39
N VAL A 245 45.57 -12.64 6.37
CA VAL A 245 46.40 -13.33 7.39
C VAL A 245 47.21 -14.49 6.80
N SER A 246 46.78 -15.04 5.65
CA SER A 246 47.47 -16.14 4.98
C SER A 246 48.57 -15.68 4.01
N GLU A 247 48.50 -14.45 3.50
CA GLU A 247 49.55 -13.86 2.66
C GLU A 247 50.73 -13.27 3.47
N GLU A 248 50.55 -12.99 4.76
CA GLU A 248 51.60 -12.47 5.66
C GLU A 248 52.52 -13.55 6.29
N LYS A 249 52.35 -14.84 5.96
CA LYS A 249 53.18 -15.95 6.47
C LYS A 249 54.04 -16.61 5.40
#